data_AF-A0A7W4VCB7-F1
#
_entry.id   AF-A0A7W4VCB7-F1
#
_cell.length_a   1.000
_cell.length_b   1.000
_cell.length_c   1.000
_cell.angle_alpha   90.00
_cell.angle_beta   90.00
_cell.angle_gamma   90.00
#
_symmetry.space_group_name_H-M   'P 1'
#
loop_
_entity.id
_entity.type
_entity.pdbx_description
1 polymer ?
#
loop_
_entity_poly.entity_id
_entity_poly.type
_entity_poly.pdbx_seq_one_letter_code
_entity_poly.pdbx_strand_id
1 'polypeptide(L)'
;MTMRPPDATPLPAALVDTAAPAVPASSPAAAAHEPAPPARFARPTMLLETLLATRLELLSRDHTWPPHTLAQRRAVLMRLWEQRAPGLFEQGGTADSIARCLQAAFAEAAEGRRLEAALQFKRAYYLVCCTASSGSRARLHGGNNGETG
;
A
#
# COMPACT_ATOMS: atom_id res chain seq x y z
N MET A 1 47.48 35.10 11.07
CA MET A 1 47.28 36.08 9.99
C MET A 1 46.03 35.68 9.23
N THR A 2 45.12 36.63 9.13
CA THR A 2 43.70 36.51 8.79
C THR A 2 43.47 36.62 7.28
N MET A 3 42.31 36.11 6.82
CA MET A 3 41.44 36.58 5.71
C MET A 3 41.10 35.43 4.74
N ARG A 4 39.89 35.22 4.20
CA ARG A 4 38.48 35.59 4.44
C ARG A 4 37.74 35.04 3.18
N PRO A 5 36.64 34.28 3.26
CA PRO A 5 35.70 34.09 2.13
C PRO A 5 34.61 35.19 2.20
N PRO A 6 33.56 35.24 1.37
CA PRO A 6 33.29 34.74 0.00
C PRO A 6 32.99 35.91 -0.96
N ASP A 7 32.88 35.67 -2.28
CA ASP A 7 32.32 36.69 -3.19
C ASP A 7 30.86 36.34 -3.54
N ALA A 8 29.98 37.23 -3.13
CA ALA A 8 28.54 37.18 -3.31
C ALA A 8 28.19 38.16 -4.42
N THR A 9 27.59 37.69 -5.52
CA THR A 9 27.10 38.57 -6.57
C THR A 9 25.65 38.98 -6.26
N PRO A 10 25.34 40.29 -6.25
CA PRO A 10 24.12 40.84 -5.67
C PRO A 10 22.90 40.76 -6.60
N LEU A 11 21.73 40.55 -5.99
CA LEU A 11 20.41 40.79 -6.57
C LEU A 11 20.20 42.31 -6.76
N PRO A 12 19.66 42.78 -7.90
CA PRO A 12 19.23 44.17 -8.03
C PRO A 12 17.89 44.40 -7.33
N ALA A 13 17.92 45.38 -6.43
CA ALA A 13 16.77 46.01 -5.82
C ALA A 13 16.03 46.91 -6.82
N ALA A 14 14.73 46.71 -6.93
CA ALA A 14 13.76 47.76 -7.25
C ALA A 14 12.75 47.72 -6.09
N LEU A 15 12.95 48.52 -5.02
CA LEU A 15 12.29 49.82 -4.78
C LEU A 15 10.75 49.69 -4.94
N VAL A 16 9.98 49.38 -3.88
CA VAL A 16 9.40 50.29 -2.84
C VAL A 16 8.71 51.49 -3.52
N ASP A 17 7.40 51.70 -3.42
CA ASP A 17 6.54 51.95 -2.24
C ASP A 17 5.06 51.84 -2.73
N THR A 18 4.03 51.50 -1.94
CA THR A 18 3.28 52.45 -1.11
C THR A 18 2.07 51.76 -0.42
N ALA A 19 1.91 52.06 0.86
CA ALA A 19 0.66 52.11 1.67
C ALA A 19 -0.15 50.83 2.02
N ALA A 20 0.07 50.38 3.27
CA ALA A 20 -0.88 50.18 4.39
C ALA A 20 -2.25 49.44 4.24
N PRO A 21 -2.75 48.81 5.33
CA PRO A 21 -3.67 47.65 5.29
C PRO A 21 -5.15 48.00 5.49
N ALA A 22 -6.06 47.22 4.90
CA ALA A 22 -7.49 47.27 5.22
C ALA A 22 -8.18 45.89 5.03
N VAL A 23 -8.55 45.30 6.17
CA VAL A 23 -9.69 44.40 6.49
C VAL A 23 -10.00 43.10 5.71
N PRO A 24 -10.50 42.05 6.41
CA PRO A 24 -10.64 40.70 5.89
C PRO A 24 -11.95 40.51 5.11
N ALA A 25 -11.87 39.89 3.94
CA ALA A 25 -13.02 39.40 3.21
C ALA A 25 -12.96 37.87 3.12
N SER A 26 -14.03 37.26 3.62
CA SER A 26 -14.32 35.83 3.61
C SER A 26 -14.38 35.21 2.20
N SER A 27 -14.01 33.93 2.15
CA SER A 27 -14.25 32.92 1.10
C SER A 27 -13.48 33.03 -0.22
N PRO A 28 -12.96 31.89 -0.69
CA PRO A 28 -13.76 31.14 -1.66
C PRO A 28 -13.94 29.66 -1.26
N ALA A 29 -15.19 29.26 -1.08
CA ALA A 29 -15.61 27.88 -1.27
C ALA A 29 -15.80 27.64 -2.77
N ALA A 30 -15.58 26.39 -3.19
CA ALA A 30 -15.68 25.86 -4.56
C ALA A 30 -14.44 26.01 -5.45
N ALA A 31 -13.29 25.56 -4.95
CA ALA A 31 -12.37 24.82 -5.81
C ALA A 31 -12.98 23.43 -6.04
N ALA A 32 -13.51 23.22 -7.25
CA ALA A 32 -14.08 21.97 -7.69
C ALA A 32 -13.08 20.81 -7.51
N HIS A 33 -13.50 19.88 -6.65
CA HIS A 33 -13.09 18.48 -6.53
C HIS A 33 -11.93 18.02 -7.45
N GLU A 34 -10.69 18.28 -7.03
CA GLU A 34 -9.60 17.41 -7.48
C GLU A 34 -9.86 16.01 -6.91
N PRO A 35 -9.92 14.95 -7.73
CA PRO A 35 -10.02 13.61 -7.20
C PRO A 35 -8.74 13.35 -6.43
N ALA A 36 -8.86 13.23 -5.10
CA ALA A 36 -7.76 12.85 -4.24
C ALA A 36 -7.04 11.62 -4.84
N PRO A 37 -5.69 11.62 -4.92
CA PRO A 37 -4.97 10.48 -5.48
C PRO A 37 -5.37 9.21 -4.74
N PRO A 38 -5.43 8.03 -5.40
CA PRO A 38 -5.91 6.78 -4.79
C PRO A 38 -4.91 6.23 -3.76
N ALA A 39 -4.75 6.92 -2.61
CA ALA A 39 -3.79 6.63 -1.55
C ALA A 39 -4.09 5.35 -0.76
N ARG A 40 -5.13 4.58 -1.14
CA ARG A 40 -5.56 3.37 -0.43
C ARG A 40 -5.50 2.09 -1.27
N PHE A 41 -5.27 2.20 -2.58
CA PHE A 41 -5.19 1.05 -3.48
C PHE A 41 -3.78 0.48 -3.64
N ALA A 42 -2.74 1.22 -3.24
CA ALA A 42 -1.36 0.76 -3.36
C ALA A 42 -0.99 -0.39 -2.40
N ARG A 43 -1.66 -0.51 -1.23
CA ARG A 43 -1.31 -1.53 -0.22
C ARG A 43 -1.68 -2.97 -0.61
N PRO A 44 -2.91 -3.25 -1.13
CA PRO A 44 -3.24 -4.59 -1.60
C PRO A 44 -2.33 -5.06 -2.74
N THR A 45 -1.95 -4.15 -3.64
CA THR A 45 -1.06 -4.46 -4.78
C THR A 45 0.32 -4.92 -4.30
N MET A 46 0.95 -4.20 -3.37
CA MET A 46 2.25 -4.60 -2.80
C MET A 46 2.18 -5.97 -2.10
N LEU A 47 1.10 -6.27 -1.39
CA LEU A 47 0.88 -7.58 -0.78
C LEU A 47 0.80 -8.67 -1.86
N LEU A 48 -0.02 -8.45 -2.91
CA LEU A 48 -0.19 -9.40 -4.01
C LEU A 48 1.11 -9.66 -4.77
N GLU A 49 1.85 -8.61 -5.11
CA GLU A 49 3.14 -8.69 -5.79
C GLU A 49 4.16 -9.45 -4.94
N THR A 50 4.28 -9.11 -3.66
CA THR A 50 5.20 -9.77 -2.74
C THR A 50 4.83 -11.25 -2.57
N LEU A 51 3.55 -11.56 -2.47
CA LEU A 51 3.05 -12.93 -2.30
C LEU A 51 3.32 -13.76 -3.56
N LEU A 52 3.05 -13.20 -4.75
CA LEU A 52 3.36 -13.83 -6.02
C LEU A 52 4.86 -14.06 -6.20
N ALA A 53 5.69 -13.04 -5.93
CA ALA A 53 7.15 -13.14 -6.02
C ALA A 53 7.70 -14.21 -5.06
N THR A 54 7.22 -14.23 -3.81
CA THR A 54 7.60 -15.22 -2.80
C THR A 54 7.25 -16.63 -3.26
N ARG A 55 6.06 -16.83 -3.84
CA ARG A 55 5.64 -18.12 -4.40
C ARG A 55 6.51 -18.54 -5.58
N LEU A 56 6.86 -17.63 -6.47
CA LEU A 56 7.70 -17.93 -7.64
C LEU A 56 9.13 -18.27 -7.22
N GLU A 57 9.73 -17.50 -6.31
CA GLU A 57 11.06 -17.80 -5.74
C GLU A 57 11.08 -19.16 -5.02
N LEU A 58 9.98 -19.52 -4.37
CA LEU A 58 9.87 -20.81 -3.71
C LEU A 58 9.91 -21.95 -4.75
N LEU A 59 9.20 -21.79 -5.87
CA LEU A 59 9.13 -22.82 -6.91
C LEU A 59 10.35 -22.85 -7.85
N SER A 60 11.09 -21.74 -7.96
CA SER A 60 12.23 -21.64 -8.87
C SER A 60 13.52 -22.28 -8.33
N ARG A 61 13.57 -22.62 -7.03
CA ARG A 61 14.78 -23.15 -6.38
C ARG A 61 14.62 -24.62 -6.09
N ASP A 62 15.57 -25.45 -6.49
CA ASP A 62 15.58 -26.90 -6.22
C ASP A 62 15.85 -27.27 -4.76
N HIS A 63 16.30 -26.31 -3.95
CA HIS A 63 16.56 -26.50 -2.54
C HIS A 63 15.57 -25.72 -1.66
N THR A 64 15.42 -26.16 -0.42
CA THR A 64 14.64 -25.45 0.60
C THR A 64 15.27 -24.09 0.90
N TRP A 65 14.47 -23.12 1.33
CA TRP A 65 15.03 -21.84 1.75
C TRP A 65 15.85 -22.00 3.02
N PRO A 66 17.02 -21.35 3.10
CA PRO A 66 17.74 -21.30 4.36
C PRO A 66 16.89 -20.55 5.42
N PRO A 67 17.04 -20.86 6.72
CA PRO A 67 16.16 -20.34 7.77
C PRO A 67 16.04 -18.82 7.80
N HIS A 68 17.14 -18.10 7.53
CA HIS A 68 17.14 -16.64 7.49
C HIS A 68 16.27 -16.07 6.35
N THR A 69 16.30 -16.69 5.16
CA THR A 69 15.49 -16.27 4.01
C THR A 69 14.02 -16.49 4.32
N LEU A 70 13.67 -17.64 4.89
CA LEU A 70 12.31 -17.95 5.31
C LEU A 70 11.80 -16.92 6.33
N ALA A 71 12.59 -16.62 7.36
CA ALA A 71 12.24 -15.64 8.40
C ALA A 71 12.04 -14.23 7.80
N GLN A 72 12.93 -13.80 6.89
CA GLN A 72 12.82 -12.52 6.21
C GLN A 72 11.55 -12.43 5.35
N ARG A 73 11.26 -13.44 4.53
CA ARG A 73 10.05 -13.48 3.70
C ARG A 73 8.79 -13.46 4.54
N ARG A 74 8.78 -14.21 5.66
CA ARG A 74 7.69 -14.19 6.63
C ARG A 74 7.48 -12.81 7.23
N ALA A 75 8.54 -12.17 7.69
CA ALA A 75 8.45 -10.83 8.30
C ALA A 75 7.88 -9.80 7.32
N VAL A 76 8.33 -9.79 6.06
CA VAL A 76 7.84 -8.87 5.04
C VAL A 76 6.36 -9.12 4.74
N LEU A 77 5.97 -10.36 4.45
CA LEU A 77 4.59 -10.67 4.08
C LEU A 77 3.60 -10.46 5.22
N MET A 78 3.97 -10.85 6.45
CA MET A 78 3.11 -10.63 7.62
C MET A 78 2.97 -9.15 7.95
N ARG A 79 4.05 -8.35 7.82
CA ARG A 79 3.97 -6.89 7.98
C ARG A 79 3.04 -6.26 6.94
N LEU A 80 3.14 -6.64 5.66
CA LEU A 80 2.24 -6.15 4.63
C LEU A 80 0.78 -6.53 4.90
N TRP A 81 0.55 -7.75 5.38
CA TRP A 81 -0.77 -8.23 5.80
C TRP A 81 -1.36 -7.44 6.97
N GLU A 82 -0.55 -7.11 7.97
CA GLU A 82 -0.95 -6.30 9.13
C GLU A 82 -1.23 -4.84 8.75
N GLN A 83 -0.51 -4.29 7.78
CA GLN A 83 -0.67 -2.91 7.31
C GLN A 83 -1.87 -2.70 6.37
N ARG A 84 -2.62 -3.76 6.06
CA ARG A 84 -3.83 -3.68 5.23
C ARG A 84 -4.82 -2.65 5.80
N ALA A 85 -5.65 -2.07 4.93
CA ALA A 85 -6.65 -1.10 5.38
C ALA A 85 -7.65 -1.76 6.36
N PRO A 86 -7.98 -1.12 7.49
CA PRO A 86 -9.01 -1.62 8.41
C PRO A 86 -10.34 -1.86 7.67
N GLY A 87 -11.05 -2.93 8.01
CA GLY A 87 -12.29 -3.33 7.33
C GLY A 87 -12.09 -4.06 5.99
N LEU A 88 -10.86 -4.12 5.47
CA LEU A 88 -10.55 -4.90 4.27
C LEU A 88 -10.45 -6.40 4.59
N PHE A 89 -11.16 -7.22 3.81
CA PHE A 89 -11.26 -8.68 3.98
C PHE A 89 -12.01 -9.16 5.23
N GLU A 90 -12.63 -8.28 6.01
CA GLU A 90 -13.33 -8.69 7.24
C GLU A 90 -14.65 -9.43 6.96
N GLN A 91 -15.21 -9.30 5.75
CA GLN A 91 -16.43 -10.00 5.36
C GLN A 91 -16.24 -11.51 5.30
N GLY A 92 -17.14 -12.25 5.98
CA GLY A 92 -17.23 -13.71 5.90
C GLY A 92 -16.00 -14.46 6.41
N GLY A 93 -15.20 -13.85 7.31
CA GLY A 93 -13.97 -14.49 7.82
C GLY A 93 -12.87 -14.64 6.76
N THR A 94 -12.91 -13.81 5.71
CA THR A 94 -11.89 -13.85 4.65
C THR A 94 -10.52 -13.49 5.19
N ALA A 95 -10.43 -12.51 6.09
CA ALA A 95 -9.19 -12.10 6.74
C ALA A 95 -8.53 -13.26 7.48
N ASP A 96 -9.29 -13.98 8.31
CA ASP A 96 -8.79 -15.16 9.02
C ASP A 96 -8.36 -16.27 8.07
N SER A 97 -9.10 -16.47 6.97
CA SER A 97 -8.77 -17.47 5.96
C SER A 97 -7.45 -17.15 5.25
N ILE A 98 -7.23 -15.88 4.88
CA ILE A 98 -5.97 -15.43 4.30
C ILE A 98 -4.82 -15.61 5.31
N ALA A 99 -5.02 -15.18 6.56
CA ALA A 99 -4.02 -15.31 7.61
C ALA A 99 -3.62 -16.77 7.85
N ARG A 100 -4.59 -17.69 7.92
CA ARG A 100 -4.33 -19.13 8.03
C ARG A 100 -3.56 -19.68 6.83
N CYS A 101 -3.91 -19.28 5.62
CA CYS A 101 -3.16 -19.70 4.43
C CYS A 101 -1.71 -19.20 4.47
N LEU A 102 -1.46 -17.95 4.86
CA LEU A 102 -0.09 -17.43 4.99
C LEU A 102 0.72 -18.18 6.05
N GLN A 103 0.13 -18.41 7.24
CA GLN A 103 0.79 -19.16 8.30
C GLN A 103 1.10 -20.60 7.88
N ALA A 104 0.14 -21.29 7.26
CA ALA A 104 0.33 -22.62 6.72
C ALA A 104 1.43 -22.64 5.65
N ALA A 105 1.46 -21.67 4.73
CA ALA A 105 2.49 -21.60 3.71
C ALA A 105 3.91 -21.54 4.30
N PHE A 106 4.11 -20.73 5.34
CA PHE A 106 5.42 -20.65 6.00
C PHE A 106 5.74 -21.87 6.86
N ALA A 107 4.75 -22.53 7.46
CA ALA A 107 4.95 -23.79 8.16
C ALA A 107 5.39 -24.90 7.18
N GLU A 108 4.68 -25.07 6.08
CA GLU A 108 5.03 -26.02 5.02
C GLU A 108 6.43 -25.73 4.43
N ALA A 109 6.77 -24.46 4.22
CA ALA A 109 8.08 -24.07 3.71
C ALA A 109 9.22 -24.34 4.72
N ALA A 110 8.97 -24.20 6.03
CA ALA A 110 9.92 -24.55 7.08
C ALA A 110 10.25 -26.06 7.09
N GLU A 111 9.24 -26.88 6.79
CA GLU A 111 9.34 -28.32 6.69
C GLU A 111 9.90 -28.81 5.34
N GLY A 112 10.26 -27.88 4.43
CA GLY A 112 10.74 -28.19 3.09
C GLY A 112 9.66 -28.69 2.12
N ARG A 113 8.38 -28.65 2.51
CA ARG A 113 7.22 -29.04 1.69
C ARG A 113 6.85 -27.92 0.72
N ARG A 114 7.70 -27.78 -0.31
CA ARG A 114 7.72 -26.66 -1.26
C ARG A 114 6.42 -26.51 -2.05
N LEU A 115 5.86 -27.62 -2.53
CA LEU A 115 4.65 -27.59 -3.35
C LEU A 115 3.44 -27.20 -2.50
N GLU A 116 3.33 -27.77 -1.31
CA GLU A 116 2.29 -27.52 -0.32
C GLU A 116 2.31 -26.06 0.10
N ALA A 117 3.49 -25.52 0.41
CA ALA A 117 3.68 -24.10 0.70
C ALA A 117 3.25 -23.22 -0.48
N ALA A 118 3.66 -23.55 -1.70
CA ALA A 118 3.28 -22.79 -2.90
C ALA A 118 1.77 -22.84 -3.20
N LEU A 119 1.08 -23.92 -2.83
CA LEU A 119 -0.37 -24.04 -2.93
C LEU A 119 -1.08 -23.16 -1.89
N GLN A 120 -0.56 -23.09 -0.67
CA GLN A 120 -1.10 -22.19 0.35
C GLN A 120 -0.90 -20.71 -0.02
N PHE A 121 0.26 -20.35 -0.56
CA PHE A 121 0.46 -19.02 -1.16
C PHE A 121 -0.53 -18.77 -2.29
N LYS A 122 -0.70 -19.72 -3.23
CA LYS A 122 -1.71 -19.58 -4.31
C LYS A 122 -3.10 -19.30 -3.73
N ARG A 123 -3.55 -20.06 -2.73
CA ARG A 123 -4.86 -19.86 -2.09
C ARG A 123 -5.00 -18.46 -1.49
N ALA A 124 -4.00 -18.00 -0.72
CA ALA A 124 -3.98 -16.65 -0.17
C ALA A 124 -4.06 -15.58 -1.26
N TYR A 125 -3.29 -15.72 -2.34
CA TYR A 125 -3.32 -14.82 -3.51
C TYR A 125 -4.73 -14.71 -4.11
N TYR A 126 -5.38 -15.85 -4.38
CA TYR A 126 -6.73 -15.85 -4.96
C TYR A 126 -7.75 -15.18 -4.03
N LEU A 127 -7.70 -15.44 -2.72
CA LEU A 127 -8.61 -14.81 -1.76
C LEU A 127 -8.45 -13.28 -1.76
N VAL A 128 -7.21 -12.78 -1.75
CA VAL A 128 -6.95 -11.34 -1.80
C VAL A 128 -7.47 -10.74 -3.11
N CYS A 129 -7.19 -11.37 -4.26
CA CYS A 129 -7.64 -10.90 -5.57
C CYS A 129 -9.17 -10.85 -5.68
N CYS A 130 -9.86 -11.94 -5.30
CA CYS A 130 -11.31 -12.03 -5.41
C CYS A 130 -12.00 -10.96 -4.55
N THR A 131 -11.55 -10.78 -3.31
CA THR A 131 -12.21 -9.82 -2.40
C THR A 131 -11.88 -8.37 -2.74
N ALA A 132 -10.65 -8.08 -3.21
CA ALA A 132 -10.30 -6.75 -3.70
C ALA A 132 -11.13 -6.35 -4.94
N SER A 133 -11.39 -7.31 -5.85
CA SER A 133 -12.22 -7.09 -7.04
C SER A 133 -13.69 -6.90 -6.68
N SER A 134 -14.26 -7.78 -5.86
CA SER A 134 -15.66 -7.66 -5.40
C SER A 134 -15.91 -6.38 -4.60
N GLY A 135 -14.97 -5.99 -3.73
CA GLY A 135 -15.05 -4.74 -2.99
C GLY A 135 -14.98 -3.49 -3.87
N SER A 136 -14.28 -3.57 -5.01
CA SER A 136 -14.25 -2.49 -5.99
C SER A 136 -15.58 -2.34 -6.73
N ARG A 137 -16.24 -3.45 -7.07
CA ARG A 137 -17.58 -3.44 -7.70
C ARG A 137 -18.67 -2.93 -6.75
N ALA A 138 -18.64 -3.33 -5.48
CA ALA A 138 -19.59 -2.85 -4.48
C ALA A 138 -19.53 -1.33 -4.28
N ARG A 139 -18.33 -0.74 -4.26
CA ARG A 139 -18.17 0.72 -4.18
C ARG A 139 -18.68 1.46 -5.43
N LEU A 140 -18.53 0.87 -6.61
CA LEU A 140 -19.04 1.45 -7.86
C LEU A 140 -20.57 1.39 -7.95
N HIS A 141 -21.21 0.32 -7.45
CA HIS A 141 -22.68 0.18 -7.50
C HIS A 141 -23.39 0.93 -6.35
N GLY A 142 -22.73 1.16 -5.21
CA GLY A 142 -23.29 1.95 -4.11
C GLY A 142 -23.37 3.46 -4.37
N GLY A 143 -22.74 3.96 -5.44
CA GLY A 143 -22.75 5.39 -5.81
C GLY A 143 -23.98 5.85 -6.60
N ASN A 144 -24.85 4.94 -7.05
CA ASN A 144 -26.00 5.27 -7.90
C ASN A 144 -27.34 5.33 -7.16
N ASN A 145 -27.39 5.14 -5.84
CA ASN A 145 -28.64 5.16 -5.05
C ASN A 145 -28.82 6.46 -4.26
N GLY A 146 -28.65 7.59 -4.91
CA GLY A 146 -28.74 8.90 -4.27
C GLY A 146 -29.25 10.00 -5.19
N GLU A 147 -30.30 9.75 -5.96
CA GLU A 147 -31.08 10.82 -6.61
C GLU A 147 -32.45 10.27 -7.03
N THR A 148 -33.39 10.24 -6.10
CA THR A 148 -34.83 10.24 -6.42
C THR A 148 -35.52 11.18 -5.47
N GLY A 149 -35.87 12.37 -6.01
CA GLY A 149 -37.11 13.12 -5.82
C GLY A 149 -37.56 13.42 -4.41
#